data_AF-A0A953RHZ9-F1
#
_entry.id   AF-A0A953RHZ9-F1
#
_cell.length_a   1.000
_cell.length_b   1.000
_cell.length_c   1.000
_cell.angle_alpha   90.00
_cell.angle_beta   90.00
_cell.angle_gamma   90.00
#
_symmetry.space_group_name_H-M   'P 1'
#
loop_
_entity.id
_entity.type
_entity.pdbx_description
1 polymer ?
#
loop_
_entity_poly.entity_id
_entity_poly.type
_entity_poly.pdbx_seq_one_letter_code
_entity_poly.pdbx_strand_id
1 'polypeptide(L)'
;MRAAHFCHACGKVQPPSPVDYFSFFGMPRRLNVDVASLEREFYELSRKLHPDLSARADKREQEWSLEQSSLLNDAYRTLKDPIKRTQYLLRLEGVELEEQSKTATEKARASGEVKKQIVPPDLLEEVFELNMQLEELRMNQKMGEDDPTLVKDLEGHRSRLEKKYEELAEELKSHWNQWDKALDRHSNEEQRAALDHMVDLLNRRSYIRNLVQDVNEALGN
;
A
#
# COMPACT_ATOMS: atom_id res chain seq x y z
N MET A 1 -4.25 22.53 -5.44
CA MET A 1 -3.33 23.45 -6.16
C MET A 1 -2.02 22.72 -6.36
N ARG A 2 -1.34 22.92 -7.50
CA ARG A 2 -0.04 22.28 -7.79
C ARG A 2 1.08 22.97 -7.02
N ALA A 3 2.03 22.19 -6.47
CA ALA A 3 3.24 22.75 -5.87
C ALA A 3 4.10 23.51 -6.89
N ALA A 4 4.70 24.62 -6.44
CA ALA A 4 5.55 25.45 -7.27
C ALA A 4 6.96 24.88 -7.34
N HIS A 5 7.19 23.98 -8.29
CA HIS A 5 8.49 23.33 -8.49
C HIS A 5 9.55 24.27 -9.10
N PHE A 6 9.10 25.26 -9.88
CA PHE A 6 9.94 26.18 -10.64
C PHE A 6 9.48 27.63 -10.50
N CYS A 7 10.42 28.57 -10.53
CA CYS A 7 10.14 30.00 -10.56
C CYS A 7 9.45 30.37 -11.88
N HIS A 8 8.34 31.08 -11.79
CA HIS A 8 7.55 31.46 -12.98
C HIS A 8 8.25 32.53 -13.84
N ALA A 9 9.18 33.30 -13.26
CA ALA A 9 9.91 34.35 -13.96
C ALA A 9 11.20 33.86 -14.65
N CYS A 10 11.96 32.97 -13.99
CA CYS A 10 13.29 32.57 -14.47
C CYS A 10 13.46 31.07 -14.73
N GLY A 11 12.44 30.24 -14.45
CA GLY A 11 12.48 28.79 -14.70
C GLY A 11 13.38 27.99 -13.77
N LYS A 12 14.10 28.63 -12.84
CA LYS A 12 14.94 27.95 -11.85
C LYS A 12 14.13 27.08 -10.91
N VAL A 13 14.69 25.95 -10.51
CA VAL A 13 14.10 25.09 -9.47
C VAL A 13 13.94 25.89 -8.18
N GLN A 14 12.88 25.59 -7.44
CA GLN A 14 12.57 26.23 -6.17
C GLN A 14 12.84 25.27 -5.01
N PRO A 15 12.97 25.77 -3.77
CA PRO A 15 12.99 24.89 -2.61
C PRO A 15 11.74 24.00 -2.58
N PRO A 16 11.86 22.72 -2.22
CA PRO A 16 10.72 21.83 -2.09
C PRO A 16 9.75 22.37 -1.05
N SER A 17 8.47 22.42 -1.41
CA SER A 17 7.40 22.81 -0.50
C SER A 17 6.87 21.57 0.24
N PRO A 18 6.50 21.68 1.53
CA PRO A 18 5.92 20.58 2.29
C PRO A 18 4.46 20.34 1.85
N VAL A 19 4.30 19.68 0.70
CA VAL A 19 2.99 19.34 0.12
C VAL A 19 2.78 17.83 0.09
N ASP A 20 1.52 17.40 0.06
CA ASP A 20 1.19 16.01 -0.21
C ASP A 20 1.45 15.63 -1.68
N TYR A 21 1.55 14.33 -1.97
CA TYR A 21 1.89 13.82 -3.30
C TYR A 21 0.83 14.14 -4.37
N PHE A 22 -0.45 14.23 -4.00
CA PHE A 22 -1.48 14.66 -4.96
C PHE A 22 -1.25 16.12 -5.33
N SER A 23 -1.03 16.98 -4.32
CA SER A 23 -0.68 18.39 -4.51
C SER A 23 0.65 18.58 -5.25
N PHE A 24 1.63 17.69 -5.09
CA PHE A 24 2.89 17.69 -5.85
C PHE A 24 2.64 17.58 -7.36
N PHE A 25 1.75 16.67 -7.77
CA PHE A 25 1.34 16.53 -9.17
C PHE A 25 0.22 17.50 -9.58
N GLY A 26 -0.33 18.29 -8.65
CA GLY A 26 -1.48 19.15 -8.91
C GLY A 26 -2.80 18.42 -9.10
N MET A 27 -2.88 17.18 -8.62
CA MET A 27 -4.06 16.32 -8.71
C MET A 27 -4.95 16.49 -7.46
N PRO A 28 -6.27 16.25 -7.58
CA PRO A 28 -7.12 16.09 -6.41
C PRO A 28 -6.77 14.80 -5.66
N ARG A 29 -7.12 14.72 -4.38
CA ARG A 29 -6.94 13.53 -3.51
C ARG A 29 -7.95 12.42 -3.84
N ARG A 30 -7.96 12.00 -5.10
CA ARG A 30 -8.82 10.93 -5.62
C ARG A 30 -8.09 9.60 -5.64
N LEU A 31 -8.84 8.53 -5.45
CA LEU A 31 -8.30 7.17 -5.49
C LEU A 31 -8.40 6.55 -6.88
N ASN A 32 -9.34 6.99 -7.72
CA ASN A 32 -9.33 6.64 -9.15
C ASN A 32 -8.41 7.59 -9.92
N VAL A 33 -7.11 7.28 -9.92
CA VAL A 33 -6.09 8.02 -10.67
C VAL A 33 -5.91 7.40 -12.05
N ASP A 34 -5.91 8.23 -13.09
CA ASP A 34 -5.43 7.85 -14.42
C ASP A 34 -3.91 7.66 -14.39
N VAL A 35 -3.48 6.40 -14.34
CA VAL A 35 -2.06 6.02 -14.27
C VAL A 35 -1.30 6.49 -15.52
N ALA A 36 -1.93 6.48 -16.70
CA ALA A 36 -1.28 6.94 -17.92
C ALA A 36 -1.05 8.46 -17.90
N SER A 37 -1.99 9.23 -17.34
CA SER A 37 -1.77 10.66 -17.11
C SER A 37 -0.69 10.92 -16.07
N LEU A 38 -0.68 10.16 -14.96
CA LEU A 38 0.36 10.26 -13.93
C LEU A 38 1.75 9.95 -14.48
N GLU A 39 1.88 8.93 -15.32
CA GLU A 39 3.15 8.56 -15.97
C GLU A 39 3.68 9.65 -16.88
N ARG A 40 2.82 10.24 -17.72
CA ARG A 40 3.21 11.36 -18.59
C ARG A 40 3.74 12.54 -17.78
N GLU A 41 3.01 12.92 -16.74
CA GLU A 41 3.41 14.02 -15.86
C GLU A 41 4.73 13.73 -15.13
N PHE A 42 4.93 12.48 -14.69
CA PHE A 42 6.18 12.03 -14.08
C PHE A 42 7.36 12.20 -15.04
N TYR A 43 7.25 11.73 -16.30
CA TYR A 43 8.34 11.88 -17.27
C TYR A 43 8.62 13.33 -17.66
N GLU A 44 7.60 14.18 -17.71
CA GLU A 44 7.78 15.62 -17.93
C GLU A 44 8.52 16.29 -16.77
N LEU A 45 8.11 16.01 -15.53
CA LEU A 45 8.76 16.55 -14.34
C LEU A 45 10.16 16.00 -14.14
N SER A 46 10.37 14.71 -14.36
CA SER A 46 11.66 14.04 -14.22
C SER A 46 12.70 14.68 -15.12
N ARG A 47 12.34 14.98 -16.38
CA ARG A 47 13.20 15.71 -17.32
C ARG A 47 13.55 17.12 -16.84
N LYS A 48 12.63 17.84 -16.20
CA LYS A 48 12.84 19.22 -15.75
C LYS A 48 13.55 19.32 -14.40
N LEU A 49 13.39 18.32 -13.53
CA LEU A 49 13.97 18.28 -12.19
C LEU A 49 15.31 17.53 -12.15
N HIS A 50 15.70 16.86 -13.23
CA HIS A 50 16.91 16.03 -13.29
C HIS A 50 18.15 16.78 -12.76
N PRO A 51 18.92 16.19 -11.81
CA PRO A 51 20.08 16.84 -11.20
C PRO A 51 21.11 17.35 -12.21
N ASP A 52 21.28 16.66 -13.35
CA ASP A 52 22.19 17.07 -14.42
C ASP A 52 21.89 18.46 -14.99
N LEU A 53 20.62 18.90 -15.00
CA LEU A 53 20.26 20.25 -15.46
C LEU A 53 20.79 21.33 -14.51
N SER A 54 20.84 21.04 -13.22
CA SER A 54 21.33 21.94 -12.18
C SER A 54 22.79 21.69 -11.83
N ALA A 55 23.50 20.77 -12.48
CA ALA A 55 24.89 20.40 -12.14
C ALA A 55 25.89 21.57 -12.20
N ARG A 56 25.59 22.62 -12.98
CA ARG A 56 26.39 23.86 -13.06
C ARG A 56 25.80 25.03 -12.27
N ALA A 57 24.67 24.82 -11.60
CA ALA A 57 24.03 25.82 -10.77
C ALA A 57 24.74 25.99 -9.42
N ASP A 58 24.25 26.91 -8.59
CA ASP A 58 24.76 27.03 -7.23
C ASP A 58 24.40 25.79 -6.37
N LYS A 59 25.10 25.62 -5.24
CA LYS A 59 24.92 24.44 -4.38
C LYS A 59 23.48 24.27 -3.89
N ARG A 60 22.77 25.38 -3.62
CA ARG A 60 21.38 25.33 -3.13
C ARG A 60 20.44 24.85 -4.22
N GLU A 61 20.60 25.34 -5.43
CA GLU A 61 19.85 24.93 -6.61
C GLU A 61 20.09 23.44 -6.94
N GLN A 62 21.33 22.95 -6.78
CA GLN A 62 21.65 21.52 -6.89
C GLN A 62 20.94 20.67 -5.82
N GLU A 63 21.00 21.11 -4.56
CA GLU A 63 20.33 20.43 -3.43
C GLU A 63 18.81 20.37 -3.64
N TRP A 64 18.19 21.48 -4.04
CA TRP A 64 16.74 21.53 -4.32
C TRP A 64 16.33 20.63 -5.48
N SER A 65 17.13 20.59 -6.56
CA SER A 65 16.88 19.69 -7.69
C SER A 65 16.97 18.22 -7.29
N LEU A 66 17.95 17.85 -6.46
CA LEU A 66 18.09 16.50 -5.93
C LEU A 66 16.91 16.12 -5.04
N GLU A 67 16.55 16.98 -4.08
CA GLU A 67 15.45 16.72 -3.13
C GLU A 67 14.10 16.62 -3.86
N GLN A 68 13.82 17.54 -4.78
CA GLN A 68 12.59 17.48 -5.59
C GLN A 68 12.56 16.25 -6.51
N SER A 69 13.71 15.83 -7.07
CA SER A 69 13.78 14.59 -7.87
C SER A 69 13.48 13.35 -7.04
N SER A 70 13.98 13.30 -5.80
CA SER A 70 13.64 12.22 -4.86
C SER A 70 12.15 12.23 -4.55
N LEU A 71 11.60 13.39 -4.21
CA LEU A 71 10.19 13.56 -3.88
C LEU A 71 9.28 13.18 -5.06
N LEU A 72 9.66 13.54 -6.29
CA LEU A 72 8.95 13.13 -7.50
C LEU A 72 8.88 11.61 -7.64
N ASN A 73 10.00 10.92 -7.42
CA ASN A 73 10.06 9.46 -7.52
C ASN A 73 9.20 8.79 -6.46
N ASP A 74 9.24 9.27 -5.22
CA ASP A 74 8.46 8.73 -4.11
C ASP A 74 6.97 8.98 -4.31
N ALA A 75 6.60 10.19 -4.74
CA ALA A 75 5.22 10.54 -5.08
C ALA A 75 4.69 9.67 -6.22
N TYR A 76 5.47 9.51 -7.30
CA TYR A 76 5.09 8.66 -8.43
C TYR A 76 4.90 7.19 -8.03
N ARG A 77 5.88 6.60 -7.33
CA ARG A 77 5.82 5.20 -6.87
C ARG A 77 4.62 4.97 -5.95
N THR A 78 4.32 5.94 -5.09
CA THR A 78 3.20 5.86 -4.14
C THR A 78 1.86 5.99 -4.84
N LEU A 79 1.69 6.96 -5.75
CA LEU A 79 0.41 7.19 -6.42
C LEU A 79 0.13 6.20 -7.56
N LYS A 80 1.16 5.60 -8.15
CA LYS A 80 1.02 4.55 -9.18
C LYS A 80 0.49 3.25 -8.60
N ASP A 81 1.00 2.84 -7.44
CA ASP A 81 0.58 1.61 -6.78
C ASP A 81 -0.77 1.82 -6.07
N PRO A 82 -1.82 1.06 -6.41
CA PRO A 82 -3.16 1.27 -5.87
C PRO A 82 -3.23 1.12 -4.35
N ILE A 83 -2.48 0.17 -3.79
CA ILE A 83 -2.47 -0.12 -2.36
C ILE A 83 -1.71 0.99 -1.64
N LYS A 84 -0.50 1.34 -2.09
CA LYS A 84 0.29 2.44 -1.49
C LYS A 84 -0.44 3.77 -1.59
N ARG A 85 -1.15 4.04 -2.69
CA ARG A 85 -1.98 5.23 -2.86
C ARG A 85 -3.09 5.28 -1.82
N THR A 86 -3.80 4.17 -1.60
CA THR A 86 -4.85 4.08 -0.58
C THR A 86 -4.27 4.29 0.82
N GLN A 87 -3.17 3.62 1.15
CA GLN A 87 -2.46 3.79 2.43
C GLN A 87 -1.95 5.21 2.64
N TYR A 88 -1.52 5.87 1.57
CA TYR A 88 -1.07 7.26 1.62
C TYR A 88 -2.22 8.22 1.89
N LEU A 89 -3.36 8.03 1.22
CA LEU A 89 -4.56 8.82 1.50
C LEU A 89 -5.01 8.65 2.96
N LEU A 90 -5.10 7.41 3.45
CA LEU A 90 -5.47 7.13 4.85
C LEU A 90 -4.57 7.90 5.83
N ARG A 91 -3.26 7.93 5.58
CA ARG A 91 -2.31 8.71 6.40
C ARG A 91 -2.57 10.22 6.32
N LEU A 92 -2.94 10.76 5.17
CA LEU A 92 -3.30 12.18 5.02
C LEU A 92 -4.56 12.54 5.82
N GLU A 93 -5.49 11.60 5.94
CA GLU A 93 -6.72 11.73 6.74
C GLU A 93 -6.51 11.36 8.23
N GLY A 94 -5.27 11.11 8.64
CA GLY A 94 -4.91 10.82 10.04
C GLY A 94 -5.23 9.39 10.51
N VAL A 95 -5.48 8.47 9.57
CA VAL A 95 -5.80 7.07 9.85
C VAL A 95 -4.54 6.20 9.72
N GLU A 96 -4.17 5.50 10.80
CA GLU A 96 -3.06 4.55 10.82
C GLU A 96 -3.55 3.10 10.66
N LEU A 97 -2.88 2.32 9.80
CA LEU A 97 -3.13 0.89 9.65
C LEU A 97 -2.44 0.09 10.75
N GLU A 98 -2.99 -1.06 11.12
CA GLU A 98 -2.43 -1.93 12.18
C GLU A 98 -1.00 -2.37 11.90
N GLU A 99 -0.70 -2.74 10.65
CA GLU A 99 0.64 -3.14 10.19
C GLU A 99 1.66 -2.00 10.41
N GLN A 100 1.23 -0.75 10.24
CA GLN A 100 2.05 0.46 10.36
C GLN A 100 2.02 1.09 11.76
N SER A 101 1.12 0.64 12.65
CA SER A 101 1.00 1.21 13.99
C SER A 101 2.29 0.98 14.79
N LYS A 102 2.92 2.07 15.20
CA LYS A 102 4.15 2.05 16.01
C LYS A 102 3.91 1.32 17.33
N THR A 103 2.76 1.58 17.95
CA THR A 103 2.34 0.97 19.22
C THR A 103 2.24 -0.55 19.14
N ALA A 104 1.67 -1.12 18.07
CA ALA A 104 1.63 -2.58 17.93
C ALA A 104 3.01 -3.15 17.63
N THR A 105 3.86 -2.41 16.92
CA THR A 105 5.23 -2.83 16.58
C THR A 105 6.13 -2.82 17.81
N GLU A 106 6.01 -1.82 18.67
CA GLU A 106 6.72 -1.69 19.93
C GLU A 106 6.28 -2.75 20.93
N LYS A 107 4.96 -3.02 21.03
CA LYS A 107 4.44 -4.11 21.87
C LYS A 107 4.94 -5.48 21.44
N ALA A 108 4.90 -5.79 20.13
CA ALA A 108 5.42 -7.05 19.59
C ALA A 108 6.93 -7.22 19.84
N ARG A 109 7.72 -6.15 19.66
CA ARG A 109 9.16 -6.17 19.99
C ARG A 109 9.44 -6.34 21.48
N ALA A 110 8.61 -5.77 22.34
CA ALA A 110 8.78 -5.86 23.79
C ALA A 110 8.36 -7.23 24.36
N SER A 111 7.33 -7.87 23.80
CA SER A 111 6.88 -9.20 24.25
C SER A 111 7.61 -10.36 23.57
N GLY A 112 8.33 -10.12 22.48
CA GLY A 112 8.93 -11.18 21.66
C GLY A 112 7.89 -11.99 20.88
N GLU A 113 6.62 -11.58 20.91
CA GLU A 113 5.52 -12.21 20.19
C GLU A 113 5.39 -11.60 18.79
N VAL A 114 5.13 -12.45 17.80
CA VAL A 114 4.71 -12.00 16.46
C VAL A 114 3.45 -11.15 16.63
N LYS A 115 3.35 -10.01 15.91
CA LYS A 115 2.10 -9.22 15.83
C LYS A 115 0.97 -10.20 15.45
N LYS A 116 0.16 -10.62 16.41
CA LYS A 116 -1.07 -11.37 16.11
C LYS A 116 -2.06 -10.37 15.55
N GLN A 117 -2.03 -10.24 14.23
CA GLN A 117 -3.06 -9.55 13.51
C GLN A 117 -4.40 -10.22 13.85
N ILE A 118 -5.41 -9.42 14.17
CA ILE A 118 -6.73 -9.95 14.53
C ILE A 118 -7.27 -10.70 13.32
N VAL A 119 -7.59 -11.97 13.50
CA VAL A 119 -8.14 -12.79 12.42
C VAL A 119 -9.52 -12.23 12.06
N PRO A 120 -9.75 -11.88 10.78
CA PRO A 120 -11.06 -11.42 10.34
C PRO A 120 -12.14 -12.46 10.68
N PRO A 121 -13.30 -12.06 11.25
CA PRO A 121 -14.32 -13.02 11.71
C PRO A 121 -14.78 -14.00 10.62
N ASP A 122 -14.83 -13.54 9.37
CA ASP A 122 -15.21 -14.31 8.19
C ASP A 122 -14.13 -15.33 7.73
N LEU A 123 -12.92 -15.24 8.28
CA LEU A 123 -11.80 -16.14 7.97
C LEU A 123 -11.48 -17.11 9.12
N LEU A 124 -12.12 -16.99 10.28
CA LEU A 124 -11.77 -17.75 11.48
C LEU A 124 -11.75 -19.27 11.25
N GLU A 125 -12.80 -19.80 10.62
CA GLU A 125 -12.94 -21.23 10.35
C GLU A 125 -11.86 -21.72 9.37
N GLU A 126 -11.72 -21.06 8.23
CA GLU A 126 -10.74 -21.44 7.20
C GLU A 126 -9.29 -21.34 7.71
N VAL A 127 -8.99 -20.33 8.52
CA VAL A 127 -7.68 -20.16 9.17
C VAL A 127 -7.42 -21.27 10.18
N PHE A 128 -8.44 -21.66 10.95
CA PHE A 128 -8.31 -22.73 11.93
C PHE A 128 -7.99 -24.06 11.24
N GLU A 129 -8.76 -24.41 10.22
CA GLU A 129 -8.53 -25.62 9.41
C GLU A 129 -7.13 -25.61 8.79
N LEU A 130 -6.74 -24.49 8.18
CA LEU A 130 -5.44 -24.35 7.54
C LEU A 130 -4.29 -24.51 8.54
N ASN A 131 -4.38 -23.87 9.72
CA ASN A 131 -3.35 -23.99 10.75
C ASN A 131 -3.21 -25.43 11.26
N MET A 132 -4.32 -26.17 11.37
CA MET A 132 -4.30 -27.58 11.74
C MET A 132 -3.56 -28.42 10.69
N GLN A 133 -3.88 -28.24 9.41
CA GLN A 133 -3.22 -28.93 8.31
C GLN A 133 -1.73 -28.58 8.15
N LEU A 134 -1.37 -27.31 8.37
CA LEU A 134 0.03 -26.87 8.36
C LEU A 134 0.84 -27.52 9.49
N GLU A 135 0.26 -27.66 10.68
CA GLU A 135 0.92 -28.36 11.79
C GLU A 135 1.06 -29.86 11.51
N GLU A 136 0.02 -30.49 10.95
CA GLU A 136 0.07 -31.88 10.49
C GLU A 136 1.19 -32.10 9.46
N LEU A 137 1.30 -31.22 8.46
CA LEU A 137 2.36 -31.30 7.45
C LEU A 137 3.75 -31.22 8.09
N ARG A 138 3.94 -30.28 9.03
CA ARG A 138 5.21 -30.13 9.76
C ARG A 138 5.56 -31.36 10.59
N MET A 139 4.57 -32.05 11.16
CA MET A 139 4.78 -33.30 11.89
C MET A 139 5.17 -34.45 10.95
N ASN A 140 4.46 -34.60 9.83
CA ASN A 140 4.77 -35.61 8.81
C ASN A 140 6.21 -35.43 8.28
N GLN A 141 6.60 -34.19 7.97
CA GLN A 141 7.97 -33.85 7.55
C GLN A 141 9.03 -34.22 8.60
N LYS A 142 8.77 -34.01 9.90
CA LYS A 142 9.68 -34.40 10.98
C LYS A 142 9.81 -35.92 11.12
N MET A 143 8.77 -36.67 10.78
CA MET A 143 8.75 -38.13 10.81
C MET A 143 9.27 -38.77 9.52
N GLY A 144 9.54 -37.96 8.47
CA GLY A 144 9.94 -38.46 7.15
C GLY A 144 8.79 -39.14 6.40
N GLU A 145 7.56 -38.78 6.73
CA GLU A 145 6.34 -39.24 6.08
C GLU A 145 5.88 -38.20 5.05
N ASP A 146 5.50 -38.66 3.86
CA ASP A 146 4.91 -37.83 2.82
C ASP A 146 3.41 -38.08 2.76
N ASP A 147 2.61 -37.02 2.81
CA ASP A 147 1.17 -37.08 2.57
C ASP A 147 0.79 -36.20 1.35
N PRO A 148 0.71 -36.80 0.15
CA PRO A 148 0.31 -36.08 -1.06
C PRO A 148 -1.12 -35.53 -1.01
N THR A 149 -2.01 -36.11 -0.18
CA THR A 149 -3.39 -35.64 -0.04
C THR A 149 -3.41 -34.34 0.74
N LEU A 150 -2.68 -34.29 1.86
CA LEU A 150 -2.54 -33.08 2.68
C LEU A 150 -1.91 -31.93 1.88
N VAL A 151 -0.87 -32.21 1.08
CA VAL A 151 -0.27 -31.21 0.19
C VAL A 151 -1.29 -30.65 -0.79
N LYS A 152 -2.09 -31.51 -1.43
CA LYS A 152 -3.14 -31.10 -2.37
C LYS A 152 -4.23 -30.26 -1.69
N ASP A 153 -4.60 -30.61 -0.46
CA ASP A 153 -5.59 -29.85 0.32
C ASP A 153 -5.06 -28.45 0.65
N LEU A 154 -3.80 -28.34 1.08
CA LEU A 154 -3.12 -27.06 1.33
C LEU A 154 -3.02 -26.18 0.07
N GLU A 155 -2.73 -26.77 -1.09
CA GLU A 155 -2.79 -26.05 -2.38
C GLU A 155 -4.21 -25.55 -2.68
N GLY A 156 -5.24 -26.33 -2.32
CA GLY A 156 -6.64 -25.93 -2.39
C GLY A 156 -6.96 -24.74 -1.48
N HIS A 157 -6.50 -24.75 -0.23
CA HIS A 157 -6.61 -23.61 0.69
C HIS A 157 -5.90 -22.37 0.13
N ARG A 158 -4.66 -22.52 -0.38
CA ARG A 158 -3.92 -21.42 -1.02
C ARG A 158 -4.73 -20.78 -2.14
N SER A 159 -5.27 -21.59 -3.06
CA SER A 159 -6.04 -21.08 -4.19
C SER A 159 -7.31 -20.33 -3.75
N ARG A 160 -8.00 -20.79 -2.70
CA ARG A 160 -9.15 -20.07 -2.13
C ARG A 160 -8.74 -18.73 -1.51
N LEU A 161 -7.64 -18.70 -0.79
CA LEU A 161 -7.10 -17.47 -0.19
C LEU A 161 -6.68 -16.45 -1.26
N GLU A 162 -6.00 -16.91 -2.32
CA GLU A 162 -5.65 -16.07 -3.47
C GLU A 162 -6.89 -15.50 -4.16
N LYS A 163 -7.93 -16.31 -4.34
CA LYS A 163 -9.21 -15.82 -4.88
C LYS A 163 -9.85 -14.76 -3.97
N LYS A 164 -9.91 -15.00 -2.66
CA LYS A 164 -10.41 -14.00 -1.69
C LYS A 164 -9.58 -12.72 -1.72
N TYR A 165 -8.27 -12.83 -1.90
CA TYR A 165 -7.37 -11.68 -2.02
C TYR A 165 -7.70 -10.81 -3.24
N GLU A 166 -8.03 -11.44 -4.38
CA GLU A 166 -8.49 -10.75 -5.58
C GLU A 166 -9.87 -10.10 -5.38
N GLU A 167 -10.81 -10.80 -4.75
CA GLU A 167 -12.14 -10.27 -4.42
C GLU A 167 -12.04 -9.01 -3.54
N LEU A 168 -11.20 -9.02 -2.50
CA LEU A 168 -10.93 -7.84 -1.67
C LEU A 168 -10.34 -6.67 -2.46
N ALA A 169 -9.56 -6.95 -3.51
CA ALA A 169 -9.01 -5.89 -4.36
C ALA A 169 -10.11 -5.22 -5.21
N GLU A 170 -11.11 -5.97 -5.66
CA GLU A 170 -12.28 -5.41 -6.36
C GLU A 170 -13.21 -4.65 -5.40
N GLU A 171 -13.42 -5.16 -4.18
CA GLU A 171 -14.16 -4.44 -3.14
C GLU A 171 -13.48 -3.10 -2.79
N LEU A 172 -12.14 -3.09 -2.71
CA LEU A 172 -11.38 -1.89 -2.46
C LEU A 172 -11.61 -0.83 -3.54
N LYS A 173 -11.65 -1.22 -4.82
CA LYS A 173 -12.00 -0.33 -5.95
C LYS A 173 -13.41 0.24 -5.81
N SER A 174 -14.37 -0.54 -5.31
CA SER A 174 -15.72 -0.04 -5.04
C SER A 174 -15.71 1.11 -4.03
N HIS A 175 -14.94 0.98 -2.95
CA HIS A 175 -14.79 2.05 -1.96
C HIS A 175 -13.99 3.25 -2.47
N TRP A 176 -13.07 3.08 -3.42
CA TRP A 176 -12.46 4.23 -4.12
C TRP A 176 -13.51 5.07 -4.84
N ASN A 177 -14.46 4.43 -5.52
CA ASN A 177 -15.56 5.13 -6.18
C ASN A 177 -16.47 5.85 -5.18
N GLN A 178 -16.69 5.27 -3.99
CA GLN A 178 -17.46 5.91 -2.93
C GLN A 178 -16.72 7.13 -2.37
N TRP A 179 -15.43 7.02 -2.08
CA TRP A 179 -14.58 8.13 -1.66
C TRP A 179 -14.61 9.28 -2.69
N ASP A 180 -14.37 8.99 -3.96
CA ASP A 180 -14.32 10.01 -5.01
C ASP A 180 -15.68 10.72 -5.19
N LYS A 181 -16.80 9.99 -5.08
CA LYS A 181 -18.15 10.58 -5.09
C LYS A 181 -18.44 11.41 -3.84
N ALA A 182 -18.00 10.95 -2.67
CA ALA A 182 -18.14 11.68 -1.42
C ALA A 182 -17.32 12.98 -1.43
N LEU A 183 -16.17 12.97 -2.10
CA LEU A 183 -15.35 14.15 -2.36
C LEU A 183 -16.11 15.17 -3.24
N ASP A 184 -16.78 14.72 -4.30
CA ASP A 184 -17.61 15.57 -5.17
C ASP A 184 -18.81 16.18 -4.45
N ARG A 185 -19.40 15.44 -3.51
CA ARG A 185 -20.55 15.88 -2.71
C ARG A 185 -20.16 16.69 -1.48
N HIS A 186 -18.87 16.77 -1.17
CA HIS A 186 -18.35 17.36 0.07
C HIS A 186 -18.98 16.76 1.34
N SER A 187 -19.25 15.45 1.34
CA SER A 187 -19.86 14.75 2.47
C SER A 187 -18.78 14.11 3.36
N ASN A 188 -18.52 14.72 4.52
CA ASN A 188 -17.54 14.22 5.49
C ASN A 188 -17.94 12.85 6.09
N GLU A 189 -19.24 12.60 6.24
CA GLU A 189 -19.75 11.32 6.76
C GLU A 189 -19.51 10.18 5.77
N GLU A 190 -19.83 10.39 4.49
CA GLU A 190 -19.57 9.41 3.43
C GLU A 190 -18.06 9.18 3.24
N GLN A 191 -17.24 10.23 3.35
CA GLN A 191 -15.78 10.12 3.32
C GLN A 191 -15.25 9.25 4.46
N ARG A 192 -15.70 9.50 5.69
CA ARG A 192 -15.28 8.73 6.87
C ARG A 192 -15.68 7.26 6.77
N ALA A 193 -16.91 6.98 6.34
CA ALA A 193 -17.37 5.62 6.11
C ALA A 193 -16.51 4.89 5.06
N ALA A 194 -16.17 5.56 3.96
CA ALA A 194 -15.28 4.99 2.95
C ALA A 194 -13.87 4.70 3.52
N LEU A 195 -13.31 5.60 4.33
CA LEU A 195 -12.01 5.38 4.99
C LEU A 195 -12.04 4.16 5.91
N ASP A 196 -13.06 4.04 6.76
CA ASP A 196 -13.20 2.92 7.70
C ASP A 196 -13.29 1.57 6.96
N HIS A 197 -14.05 1.50 5.88
CA HIS A 197 -14.12 0.30 5.03
C HIS A 197 -12.78 -0.02 4.34
N MET A 198 -12.07 1.00 3.84
CA MET A 198 -10.77 0.79 3.22
C MET A 198 -9.73 0.27 4.22
N VAL A 199 -9.78 0.71 5.48
CA VAL A 199 -8.91 0.18 6.55
C VAL A 199 -9.17 -1.30 6.78
N ASP A 200 -10.43 -1.68 6.95
CA ASP A 200 -10.83 -3.08 7.15
C ASP A 200 -10.33 -3.97 6.01
N LEU A 201 -10.59 -3.58 4.76
CA LEU A 201 -10.16 -4.32 3.58
C LEU A 201 -8.64 -4.45 3.49
N LEU A 202 -7.89 -3.38 3.78
CA LEU A 202 -6.42 -3.43 3.75
C LEU A 202 -5.84 -4.33 4.83
N ASN A 203 -6.43 -4.33 6.03
CA ASN A 203 -6.05 -5.24 7.11
C ASN A 203 -6.33 -6.69 6.72
N ARG A 204 -7.55 -7.00 6.23
CA ARG A 204 -7.93 -8.34 5.74
C ARG A 204 -7.01 -8.81 4.62
N ARG A 205 -6.70 -7.93 3.66
CA ARG A 205 -5.80 -8.22 2.54
C ARG A 205 -4.36 -8.50 3.02
N SER A 206 -3.85 -7.73 3.98
CA SER A 206 -2.53 -7.98 4.58
C SER A 206 -2.49 -9.34 5.30
N TYR A 207 -3.55 -9.66 6.04
CA TYR A 207 -3.70 -10.95 6.72
C TYR A 207 -3.66 -12.13 5.75
N ILE A 208 -4.50 -12.09 4.70
CA ILE A 208 -4.55 -13.15 3.67
C ILE A 208 -3.20 -13.29 2.95
N ARG A 209 -2.52 -12.18 2.62
CA ARG A 209 -1.19 -12.24 2.00
C ARG A 209 -0.20 -13.02 2.87
N ASN A 210 -0.16 -12.71 4.17
CA ASN A 210 0.77 -13.37 5.08
C ASN A 210 0.44 -14.86 5.19
N LEU A 211 -0.85 -15.20 5.24
CA LEU A 211 -1.30 -16.60 5.28
C LEU A 211 -0.91 -17.37 4.01
N VAL A 212 -1.07 -16.76 2.83
CA VAL A 212 -0.61 -17.36 1.56
C VAL A 212 0.90 -17.57 1.56
N GLN A 213 1.66 -16.61 2.11
CA GLN A 213 3.12 -16.75 2.26
C GLN A 213 3.46 -17.93 3.19
N ASP A 214 2.80 -18.05 4.35
CA ASP A 214 3.02 -19.15 5.29
C ASP A 214 2.75 -20.52 4.65
N VAL A 215 1.71 -20.62 3.81
CA VAL A 215 1.41 -21.85 3.06
C VAL A 215 2.49 -22.15 2.02
N ASN A 216 2.95 -21.15 1.27
CA ASN A 216 4.02 -21.34 0.29
C ASN A 216 5.32 -21.80 0.97
N GLU A 217 5.69 -21.19 2.09
CA GLU A 217 6.86 -21.58 2.87
C GLU A 217 6.75 -23.03 3.38
N ALA A 218 5.58 -23.45 3.86
CA ALA A 218 5.35 -24.82 4.32
C ALA A 218 5.41 -25.87 3.19
N LEU A 219 4.96 -25.49 1.99
CA LEU A 219 5.01 -26.32 0.78
C LEU A 219 6.38 -26.31 0.10
N GLY A 220 7.31 -25.44 0.54
CA GLY A 220 8.63 -25.29 -0.08
C GLY A 220 8.62 -24.61 -1.46
N ASN A 221 7.61 -23.78 -1.72
CA ASN A 221 7.44 -23.02 -2.97
C ASN A 221 8.03 -21.60 -2.90
#